data_AF-A0A3B8LSW7-F1
#
_entry.id   AF-A0A3B8LSW7-F1
#
_cell.length_a   1.000
_cell.length_b   1.000
_cell.length_c   1.000
_cell.angle_alpha   90.00
_cell.angle_beta   90.00
_cell.angle_gamma   90.00
#
_symmetry.space_group_name_H-M   'P 1'
#
loop_
_entity.id
_entity.type
_entity.pdbx_description
1 polymer ?
#
loop_
_entity_poly.entity_id
_entity_poly.type
_entity_poly.pdbx_seq_one_letter_code
_entity_poly.pdbx_strand_id
1 'polypeptide(L)' 'VSVMMDSNGSNTTAAAAVLRARRHVPLAGSVAVVLGATGPVGQRAAELLALEGAHVRVGSRSVERAAETCE' A
#
# COMPACT_ATOMS: atom_id res chain seq x y z
N VAL A 1 -23.04 14.58 -11.94
CA VAL A 1 -22.92 13.83 -10.67
C VAL A 1 -21.59 13.11 -10.68
N SER A 2 -20.85 13.09 -9.56
CA SER A 2 -19.56 12.38 -9.41
C SER A 2 -19.64 11.33 -8.29
N VAL A 3 -18.82 10.28 -8.38
CA VAL A 3 -18.78 9.17 -7.42
C VAL A 3 -17.33 8.98 -6.92
N MET A 4 -17.16 8.62 -5.65
CA MET A 4 -15.88 8.30 -5.02
C MET A 4 -15.98 6.92 -4.34
N MET A 5 -14.92 6.12 -4.44
CA MET A 5 -14.80 4.81 -3.79
C MET A 5 -13.76 4.91 -2.67
N ASP A 6 -14.13 4.56 -1.44
CA ASP A 6 -13.23 4.61 -0.28
C ASP A 6 -13.63 3.62 0.83
N SER A 7 -13.74 2.33 0.47
CA SER A 7 -14.15 1.27 1.40
C SER A 7 -13.24 1.23 2.64
N ASN A 8 -13.82 1.49 3.82
CA ASN A 8 -13.09 1.57 5.09
C ASN A 8 -11.90 2.54 5.07
N GLY A 9 -11.98 3.62 4.28
CA GLY A 9 -10.90 4.60 4.16
C GLY A 9 -9.66 4.08 3.42
N SER A 10 -9.78 3.02 2.61
CA SER A 10 -8.65 2.39 1.93
C SER A 10 -7.86 3.35 1.06
N ASN A 11 -8.54 4.15 0.25
CA ASN A 11 -7.91 5.05 -0.70
C ASN A 11 -7.36 6.29 0.00
N THR A 12 -8.16 6.91 0.86
CA THR A 12 -7.73 8.14 1.54
C THR A 12 -6.60 7.88 2.53
N THR A 13 -6.67 6.80 3.32
CA THR A 13 -5.63 6.44 4.30
C THR A 13 -4.34 6.00 3.61
N ALA A 14 -4.42 5.11 2.62
CA ALA A 14 -3.24 4.67 1.89
C ALA A 14 -2.55 5.84 1.15
N ALA A 15 -3.32 6.69 0.47
CA ALA A 15 -2.78 7.86 -0.21
C ALA A 15 -2.11 8.83 0.78
N ALA A 16 -2.75 9.11 1.93
CA ALA A 16 -2.17 9.97 2.94
C ALA A 16 -0.86 9.39 3.50
N ALA A 17 -0.80 8.09 3.76
CA ALA A 17 0.40 7.42 4.26
C ALA A 17 1.56 7.49 3.25
N VAL A 18 1.31 7.16 1.99
CA VAL A 18 2.33 7.20 0.93
C VAL A 18 2.79 8.63 0.66
N LEU A 19 1.87 9.60 0.55
CA LEU A 19 2.22 11.01 0.39
C LEU A 19 3.03 11.54 1.58
N ARG A 20 2.75 11.08 2.80
CA ARG A 20 3.53 11.47 3.98
C ARG A 20 4.92 10.85 3.93
N ALA A 21 5.06 9.58 3.57
CA ALA A 21 6.35 8.90 3.44
C ALA A 21 7.26 9.60 2.40
N ARG A 22 6.70 9.97 1.23
CA ARG A 22 7.41 10.70 0.16
C ARG A 22 8.05 12.02 0.59
N ARG A 23 7.55 12.65 1.64
CA ARG A 23 8.11 13.91 2.15
C ARG A 23 9.41 13.71 2.93
N HIS A 24 9.69 12.48 3.36
CA HIS A 24 10.81 12.16 4.24
C HIS A 24 11.84 11.27 3.54
N VAL A 25 11.42 10.41 2.61
CA VAL A 25 12.30 9.48 1.90
C VAL A 25 11.95 9.39 0.41
N PRO A 26 12.95 9.26 -0.48
CA PRO A 26 12.70 8.86 -1.86
C PRO A 26 12.11 7.44 -1.88
N LEU A 27 10.95 7.27 -2.53
CA LEU A 27 10.32 5.96 -2.62
C LEU A 27 10.88 5.11 -3.77
N ALA A 28 11.20 5.73 -4.90
CA ALA A 28 11.76 5.05 -6.05
C ALA A 28 13.09 4.35 -5.68
N GLY A 29 13.18 3.05 -5.92
CA GLY A 29 14.33 2.21 -5.58
C GLY A 29 14.47 1.87 -4.09
N SER A 30 13.58 2.37 -3.22
CA SER A 30 13.57 2.00 -1.80
C SER A 30 12.92 0.63 -1.58
N VAL A 31 13.23 -0.01 -0.46
CA VAL A 31 12.50 -1.21 -0.01
C VAL A 31 11.44 -0.78 0.99
N ALA A 32 10.17 -1.06 0.69
CA ALA A 32 9.04 -0.74 1.58
C ALA A 32 8.39 -2.03 2.09
N VAL A 33 8.22 -2.15 3.41
CA VAL A 33 7.56 -3.30 4.05
C VAL A 33 6.20 -2.88 4.58
N VAL A 34 5.14 -3.54 4.11
CA VAL A 34 3.76 -3.31 4.58
C VAL A 34 3.34 -4.49 5.44
N LEU A 35 3.28 -4.31 6.76
CA LEU A 35 2.88 -5.35 7.71
C LEU A 35 1.35 -5.41 7.84
N GLY A 36 0.79 -6.62 7.82
CA GLY A 36 -0.66 -6.82 7.85
C GLY A 36 -1.35 -6.34 6.58
N ALA A 37 -0.68 -6.40 5.42
CA ALA A 37 -1.15 -5.72 4.22
C ALA A 37 -2.39 -6.35 3.56
N THR A 38 -2.89 -7.48 4.08
CA THR A 38 -3.98 -8.25 3.47
C THR A 38 -5.38 -7.71 3.77
N GLY A 39 -5.45 -6.52 4.36
CA GLY A 39 -6.66 -5.73 4.52
C GLY A 39 -6.72 -4.56 3.53
N PRO A 40 -7.87 -3.90 3.36
CA PRO A 40 -8.13 -2.99 2.25
C PRO A 40 -7.17 -1.78 2.19
N VAL A 41 -6.78 -1.22 3.34
CA VAL A 41 -5.80 -0.12 3.41
C VAL A 41 -4.39 -0.61 3.04
N GLY A 42 -4.01 -1.78 3.55
CA GLY A 42 -2.68 -2.35 3.34
C GLY A 42 -2.44 -2.72 1.88
N GLN A 43 -3.44 -3.32 1.23
CA GLN A 43 -3.39 -3.65 -0.20
C GLN A 43 -3.20 -2.37 -1.02
N ARG A 44 -4.02 -1.34 -0.75
CA ARG A 44 -3.92 -0.07 -1.46
C ARG A 44 -2.61 0.66 -1.20
N ALA A 45 -2.06 0.59 0.02
CA ALA A 45 -0.77 1.17 0.35
C ALA A 45 0.37 0.45 -0.38
N ALA A 46 0.34 -0.88 -0.45
CA ALA A 46 1.32 -1.67 -1.18
C ALA A 46 1.32 -1.32 -2.68
N GLU A 47 0.15 -1.23 -3.29
CA GLU A 47 -0.02 -0.82 -4.70
C GLU A 47 0.55 0.58 -4.95
N LEU A 48 0.17 1.57 -4.13
CA LEU A 48 0.64 2.96 -4.29
C LEU A 48 2.17 3.08 -4.09
N LEU A 49 2.75 2.34 -3.15
CA LEU A 49 4.21 2.30 -2.96
C LEU A 49 4.91 1.69 -4.19
N ALA A 50 4.35 0.63 -4.77
CA ALA A 50 4.90 0.00 -5.98
C ALA A 50 4.82 0.95 -7.19
N LEU A 51 3.70 1.67 -7.35
CA LEU A 51 3.54 2.70 -8.40
C LEU A 51 4.52 3.87 -8.24
N GLU A 52 4.93 4.21 -7.02
CA GLU A 52 5.98 5.18 -6.73
C GLU A 52 7.41 4.64 -6.94
N GLY A 53 7.53 3.40 -7.42
CA GLY A 53 8.80 2.75 -7.77
C GLY A 53 9.52 2.10 -6.60
N ALA A 54 8.85 1.89 -5.46
CA ALA A 54 9.42 1.14 -4.35
C ALA A 54 9.37 -0.37 -4.61
N HIS A 55 10.35 -1.11 -4.08
CA HIS A 55 10.32 -2.56 -4.01
C HIS A 55 9.54 -2.98 -2.76
N VAL A 56 8.29 -3.40 -2.95
CA VAL A 56 7.35 -3.63 -1.85
C VAL A 56 7.38 -5.08 -1.37
N ARG A 57 7.41 -5.27 -0.05
CA ARG A 57 7.26 -6.57 0.61
C ARG A 57 6.02 -6.58 1.48
N VAL A 58 5.12 -7.52 1.23
CA VAL A 58 3.88 -7.68 1.99
C VAL A 58 4.09 -8.68 3.13
N GLY A 59 3.77 -8.26 4.34
CA GLY A 59 3.76 -9.10 5.54
C GLY A 59 2.34 -9.51 5.93
N SER A 60 2.15 -10.78 6.26
CA SER A 60 0.89 -11.34 6.75
C SER A 60 1.18 -12.51 7.70
N ARG A 61 0.15 -12.94 8.45
CA ARG A 61 0.20 -14.19 9.24
C ARG A 61 0.02 -15.44 8.38
N SER A 62 -0.43 -15.29 7.13
CA SER A 62 -0.56 -16.36 6.14
C SER A 62 0.17 -15.93 4.87
N VAL A 63 1.06 -16.80 4.38
CA VAL A 63 1.84 -16.59 3.15
C VAL A 63 0.93 -16.52 1.94
N GLU A 64 -0.11 -17.35 1.91
CA GLU A 64 -1.08 -17.43 0.82
C GLU A 64 -1.78 -16.08 0.65
N ARG A 65 -2.31 -15.52 1.75
CA ARG A 65 -2.95 -14.19 1.71
C ARG A 65 -1.99 -13.06 1.35
N ALA A 66 -0.72 -13.17 1.73
CA ALA A 66 0.29 -12.20 1.32
C ALA A 66 0.58 -12.30 -0.19
N ALA A 67 0.69 -13.51 -0.72
CA ALA A 67 0.90 -13.77 -2.14
C ALA A 67 -0.27 -13.24 -2.97
N GLU A 68 -1.53 -13.48 -2.57
CA GLU A 68 -2.72 -12.93 -3.21
C GLU A 68 -2.73 -11.39 -3.29
N THR A 69 -2.06 -10.71 -2.35
CA THR A 69 -1.95 -9.24 -2.36
C THR A 69 -0.86 -8.73 -3.30
N CYS A 70 0.07 -9.59 -3.70
CA CYS A 70 1.18 -9.26 -4.60
C CYS A 70 0.88 -9.57 -6.08
N GLU A 71 -0.23 -10.25 -6.37
CA GLU A 71 -0.76 -10.44 -7.73
C GLU A 71 -1.54 -9.21 -8.19
#